data_AF-A0A4S1ZIL3-F1
#
_entry.id   AF-A0A4S1ZIL3-F1
#
_cell.length_a   1.000
_cell.length_b   1.000
_cell.length_c   1.000
_cell.angle_alpha   90.00
_cell.angle_beta   90.00
_cell.angle_gamma   90.00
#
_symmetry.space_group_name_H-M   'P 1'
#
loop_
_entity.id
_entity.type
_entity.pdbx_description
1 polymer ?
#
loop_
_entity_poly.entity_id
_entity_poly.type
_entity_poly.pdbx_seq_one_letter_code
_entity_poly.pdbx_strand_id
1 'polypeptide(L)'
;MIVDILNKMAEIVANTMTSFQSDFEKYDKEYIIKEGVNAFPFLWMIHRSHTYLIRLSEIRKDYFDNEAFRYDIAQSCSWIHAYLWPTGMKVTEDIYFVTKDHVTKISLEQARNIARDAIELAIATWEQENEKMPTKFKVRVEIGDISLCKLKELILDCRSHNDDSLLKCLKRFHNHRQQAKDHKVSIWYNERCNEFSFAEMVNGKCQLNGAIVFHGWPESGYQESNSVQLDPKYGWASHT
;
A
#
# COMPACT_ATOMS: atom_id res chain seq x y z
N MET A 1 -13.56 -27.74 20.96
CA MET A 1 -13.33 -27.46 19.53
C MET A 1 -12.42 -26.24 19.35
N ILE A 2 -12.88 -24.99 19.54
CA ILE A 2 -11.99 -23.81 19.44
C ILE A 2 -10.84 -23.87 20.46
N VAL A 3 -11.13 -24.30 21.70
CA VAL A 3 -10.11 -24.52 22.74
C VAL A 3 -9.04 -25.53 22.29
N ASP A 4 -9.43 -26.59 21.59
CA ASP A 4 -8.50 -27.63 21.12
C ASP A 4 -7.58 -27.09 20.01
N ILE A 5 -8.13 -26.28 19.09
CA ILE A 5 -7.36 -25.56 18.07
C ILE A 5 -6.36 -24.60 18.72
N LEU A 6 -6.81 -23.78 19.68
CA LEU A 6 -5.94 -22.84 20.38
C LEU A 6 -4.83 -23.55 21.15
N ASN A 7 -5.13 -24.66 21.83
CA ASN A 7 -4.11 -25.46 22.50
C ASN A 7 -3.09 -26.04 21.52
N LYS A 8 -3.55 -26.51 20.35
CA LYS A 8 -2.66 -27.01 19.29
C LYS A 8 -1.76 -25.91 18.73
N MET A 9 -2.31 -24.72 18.49
CA MET A 9 -1.54 -23.56 18.04
C MET A 9 -0.53 -23.12 19.10
N ALA A 10 -0.90 -23.09 20.38
CA ALA A 10 0.01 -22.77 21.49
C ALA A 10 1.18 -23.76 21.59
N GLU A 11 0.92 -25.07 21.39
CA GLU A 11 1.95 -26.10 21.32
C GLU A 11 2.93 -25.83 20.17
N ILE A 12 2.42 -25.47 18.98
CA ILE A 12 3.27 -25.12 17.83
C ILE A 12 4.11 -23.87 18.13
N VAL A 13 3.52 -22.84 18.75
CA VAL A 13 4.24 -21.63 19.19
C VAL A 13 5.40 -21.98 20.13
N ALA A 14 5.13 -22.77 21.17
CA ALA A 14 6.14 -23.17 22.13
C ALA A 14 7.31 -23.94 21.48
N ASN A 15 7.01 -24.71 20.43
CA ASN A 15 8.00 -25.53 19.72
C ASN A 15 8.77 -24.76 18.62
N THR A 16 8.18 -23.72 18.04
CA THR A 16 8.76 -23.00 16.88
C THR A 16 9.35 -21.63 17.24
N MET A 17 8.69 -20.87 18.10
CA MET A 17 9.09 -19.50 18.42
C MET A 17 10.15 -19.46 19.51
N THR A 18 11.24 -18.75 19.27
CA THR A 18 12.31 -18.51 20.24
C THR A 18 12.28 -17.08 20.82
N SER A 19 11.44 -16.20 20.26
CA SER A 19 11.28 -14.82 20.71
C SER A 19 9.84 -14.38 20.49
N PHE A 20 9.37 -13.44 21.32
CA PHE A 20 8.04 -12.83 21.20
C PHE A 20 6.87 -13.85 21.19
N GLN A 21 7.00 -14.97 21.90
CA GLN A 21 5.92 -15.97 22.04
C GLN A 21 4.60 -15.37 22.54
N SER A 22 4.66 -14.28 23.31
CA SER A 22 3.48 -13.55 23.79
C SER A 22 2.61 -12.98 22.67
N ASP A 23 3.13 -12.82 21.45
CA ASP A 23 2.38 -12.23 20.33
C ASP A 23 1.22 -13.14 19.90
N PHE A 24 1.40 -14.46 19.98
CA PHE A 24 0.30 -15.40 19.79
C PHE A 24 -0.82 -15.17 20.81
N GLU A 25 -0.47 -15.05 22.10
CA GLU A 25 -1.46 -14.87 23.17
C GLU A 25 -2.18 -13.52 23.06
N LYS A 26 -1.45 -12.45 22.72
CA LYS A 26 -1.99 -11.08 22.65
C LYS A 26 -2.77 -10.76 21.39
N TYR A 27 -2.42 -11.37 20.25
CA TYR A 27 -2.99 -10.99 18.96
C TYR A 27 -3.79 -12.13 18.33
N ASP A 28 -3.16 -13.28 18.10
CA ASP A 28 -3.78 -14.37 17.36
C ASP A 28 -4.93 -15.02 18.16
N LYS A 29 -4.64 -15.38 19.41
CA LYS A 29 -5.62 -16.01 20.30
C LYS A 29 -6.76 -15.07 20.67
N GLU A 30 -6.47 -13.82 20.99
CA GLU A 30 -7.50 -12.81 21.27
C GLU A 30 -8.46 -12.64 20.08
N TYR A 31 -7.92 -12.54 18.86
CA TYR A 31 -8.73 -12.48 17.65
C TYR A 31 -9.64 -13.71 17.50
N ILE A 32 -9.09 -14.93 17.63
CA ILE A 32 -9.86 -16.18 17.49
C ILE A 32 -10.95 -16.30 18.56
N ILE A 33 -10.65 -15.93 19.81
CA ILE A 33 -11.64 -15.94 20.90
C ILE A 33 -12.77 -14.94 20.62
N LYS A 34 -12.41 -13.74 20.17
CA LYS A 34 -13.37 -12.66 19.89
C LYS A 34 -14.31 -13.01 18.74
N GLU A 35 -13.77 -13.46 17.61
CA GLU A 35 -14.56 -13.75 16.40
C GLU A 35 -15.18 -15.15 16.41
N GLY A 36 -14.69 -16.04 17.27
CA GLY A 36 -15.22 -17.39 17.46
C GLY A 36 -15.19 -18.22 16.17
N VAL A 37 -16.33 -18.80 15.78
CA VAL A 37 -16.44 -19.60 14.56
C VAL A 37 -16.20 -18.79 13.28
N ASN A 38 -16.44 -17.47 13.31
CA ASN A 38 -16.25 -16.59 12.16
C ASN A 38 -14.77 -16.26 11.90
N ALA A 39 -13.89 -16.55 12.87
CA ALA A 39 -12.46 -16.40 12.68
C ALA A 39 -11.93 -17.30 11.56
N PHE A 40 -12.57 -18.45 11.32
CA PHE A 40 -12.12 -19.50 10.40
C PHE A 40 -12.76 -19.42 9.00
N PRO A 41 -12.07 -19.87 7.95
CA PRO A 41 -10.69 -20.36 7.95
C PRO A 41 -9.66 -19.23 7.82
N PHE A 42 -8.41 -19.52 8.16
CA PHE A 42 -7.28 -18.61 7.94
C PHE A 42 -5.99 -19.37 7.61
N LEU A 43 -5.03 -18.67 6.99
CA LEU A 43 -3.65 -19.12 6.92
C LEU A 43 -2.89 -18.50 8.08
N TRP A 44 -2.14 -19.31 8.79
CA TRP A 44 -1.30 -18.88 9.91
C TRP A 44 0.16 -19.17 9.57
N MET A 45 0.95 -18.11 9.52
CA MET A 45 2.37 -18.16 9.24
C MET A 45 3.12 -17.97 10.55
N ILE A 46 4.08 -18.85 10.82
CA ILE A 46 4.87 -18.81 12.04
C ILE A 46 6.36 -18.90 11.75
N HIS A 47 7.10 -17.98 12.36
CA HIS A 47 8.56 -17.96 12.34
C HIS A 47 9.09 -17.92 13.78
N ARG A 48 10.41 -17.98 13.95
CA ARG A 48 11.06 -17.95 15.27
C ARG A 48 10.75 -16.71 16.11
N SER A 49 10.32 -15.61 15.48
CA SER A 49 10.20 -14.29 16.12
C SER A 49 8.86 -13.59 15.89
N HIS A 50 7.95 -14.17 15.11
CA HIS A 50 6.67 -13.54 14.80
C HIS A 50 5.65 -14.59 14.31
N THR A 51 4.38 -14.20 14.38
CA THR A 51 3.26 -14.87 13.73
C THR A 51 2.53 -13.90 12.80
N TYR A 52 1.79 -14.44 11.83
CA TYR A 52 0.94 -13.65 10.96
C TYR A 52 -0.31 -14.44 10.55
N LEU A 53 -1.46 -13.76 10.51
CA LEU A 53 -2.75 -14.35 10.15
C LEU A 53 -3.29 -13.73 8.85
N ILE A 54 -3.49 -14.57 7.84
CA ILE A 54 -4.26 -14.22 6.63
C ILE A 54 -5.68 -14.73 6.84
N ARG A 55 -6.58 -13.82 7.21
CA ARG A 55 -7.97 -14.11 7.58
C ARG A 55 -8.83 -14.31 6.34
N LEU A 56 -8.86 -15.54 5.84
CA LEU A 56 -9.56 -15.87 4.58
C LEU A 56 -11.07 -15.58 4.68
N SER A 57 -11.67 -15.73 5.86
CA SER A 57 -13.08 -15.41 6.10
C SER A 57 -13.40 -13.92 5.95
N GLU A 58 -12.43 -13.03 6.16
CA GLU A 58 -12.61 -11.58 6.07
C GLU A 58 -12.43 -11.05 4.64
N ILE A 59 -11.74 -11.79 3.74
CA ILE A 59 -11.41 -11.33 2.39
C ILE A 59 -12.64 -10.84 1.63
N ARG A 60 -13.77 -11.57 1.69
CA ARG A 60 -14.99 -11.15 0.99
C ARG A 60 -15.50 -9.82 1.55
N LYS A 61 -15.58 -9.70 2.86
CA LYS A 61 -16.07 -8.48 3.51
C LYS A 61 -15.15 -7.31 3.20
N ASP A 62 -13.84 -7.48 3.37
CA ASP A 62 -12.85 -6.46 3.05
C ASP A 62 -12.92 -6.05 1.58
N TYR A 63 -13.09 -7.01 0.67
CA TYR A 63 -13.25 -6.72 -0.75
C TYR A 63 -14.52 -5.93 -1.02
N PHE A 64 -15.63 -6.16 -0.33
CA PHE A 64 -16.89 -5.44 -0.55
C PHE A 64 -16.89 -4.05 0.10
N ASP A 65 -16.33 -3.93 1.31
CA ASP A 65 -16.43 -2.73 2.12
C ASP A 65 -15.27 -1.75 1.87
N ASN A 66 -14.12 -2.24 1.40
CA ASN A 66 -12.91 -1.44 1.23
C ASN A 66 -12.50 -1.30 -0.25
N GLU A 67 -12.76 -0.11 -0.80
CA GLU A 67 -12.39 0.22 -2.18
C GLU A 67 -10.88 0.14 -2.43
N ALA A 68 -10.06 0.67 -1.52
CA ALA A 68 -8.61 0.62 -1.66
C ALA A 68 -8.10 -0.82 -1.71
N PHE A 69 -8.69 -1.72 -0.92
CA PHE A 69 -8.34 -3.14 -0.97
C PHE A 69 -8.70 -3.78 -2.31
N ARG A 70 -9.84 -3.45 -2.92
CA ARG A 70 -10.18 -3.91 -4.29
C ARG A 70 -9.13 -3.46 -5.31
N TYR A 71 -8.74 -2.19 -5.26
CA TYR A 71 -7.71 -1.63 -6.12
C TYR A 71 -6.35 -2.30 -5.90
N ASP A 72 -6.00 -2.60 -4.65
CA ASP A 72 -4.75 -3.27 -4.31
C ASP A 72 -4.70 -4.71 -4.83
N ILE A 73 -5.81 -5.45 -4.72
CA ILE A 73 -5.96 -6.80 -5.27
C ILE A 73 -5.83 -6.76 -6.79
N ALA A 74 -6.53 -5.84 -7.47
CA ALA A 74 -6.53 -5.77 -8.93
C ALA A 74 -5.17 -5.31 -9.51
N GLN A 75 -4.35 -4.61 -8.72
CA GLN A 75 -2.97 -4.22 -9.04
C GLN A 75 -1.91 -5.20 -8.49
N SER A 76 -2.32 -6.36 -7.95
CA SER A 76 -1.44 -7.38 -7.34
C SER A 76 -0.48 -6.83 -6.27
N CYS A 77 -0.94 -5.88 -5.48
CA CYS A 77 -0.12 -5.17 -4.48
C CYS A 77 -0.78 -5.10 -3.10
N SER A 78 -1.76 -5.96 -2.85
CA SER A 78 -2.34 -6.10 -1.51
C SER A 78 -1.36 -6.78 -0.54
N TRP A 79 -1.63 -6.65 0.76
CA TRP A 79 -0.86 -7.33 1.80
C TRP A 79 -0.84 -8.86 1.60
N ILE A 80 -1.90 -9.46 1.07
CA ILE A 80 -1.92 -10.90 0.73
C ILE A 80 -0.88 -11.21 -0.36
N HIS A 81 -0.78 -10.35 -1.38
CA HIS A 81 0.20 -10.52 -2.46
C HIS A 81 1.64 -10.36 -1.96
N ALA A 82 1.89 -9.48 -0.99
CA ALA A 82 3.23 -9.28 -0.44
C ALA A 82 3.82 -10.57 0.17
N TYR A 83 2.98 -11.39 0.81
CA TYR A 83 3.41 -12.65 1.43
C TYR A 83 3.29 -13.85 0.50
N LEU A 84 2.26 -13.90 -0.35
CA LEU A 84 1.95 -15.10 -1.10
C LEU A 84 2.30 -15.02 -2.59
N TRP A 85 2.62 -13.89 -3.20
CA TRP A 85 2.94 -13.87 -4.65
C TRP A 85 4.40 -14.27 -4.95
N PRO A 86 4.70 -14.95 -6.08
CA PRO A 86 6.07 -15.36 -6.45
C PRO A 86 7.07 -14.20 -6.62
N THR A 87 6.60 -12.96 -6.72
CA THR A 87 7.43 -11.75 -6.77
C THR A 87 7.68 -11.12 -5.40
N GLY A 88 7.19 -11.74 -4.32
CA GLY A 88 7.31 -11.25 -2.95
C GLY A 88 8.62 -11.60 -2.26
N MET A 89 8.67 -11.33 -0.95
CA MET A 89 9.78 -11.69 -0.08
C MET A 89 9.94 -13.23 0.00
N LYS A 90 11.16 -13.70 0.26
CA LYS A 90 11.40 -15.12 0.54
C LYS A 90 10.61 -15.50 1.78
N VAL A 91 9.55 -16.29 1.60
CA VAL A 91 8.77 -16.86 2.71
C VAL A 91 9.64 -17.88 3.44
N THR A 92 9.91 -17.61 4.71
CA THR A 92 10.73 -18.45 5.60
C THR A 92 9.91 -19.10 6.72
N GLU A 93 8.65 -18.70 6.81
CA GLU A 93 7.68 -19.12 7.82
C GLU A 93 7.20 -20.54 7.52
N ASP A 94 6.91 -21.30 8.58
CA ASP A 94 6.03 -22.45 8.47
C ASP A 94 4.60 -21.97 8.26
N ILE A 95 3.87 -22.58 7.33
CA ILE A 95 2.50 -22.17 7.00
C ILE A 95 1.53 -23.27 7.42
N TYR A 96 0.47 -22.86 8.11
CA TYR A 96 -0.63 -23.72 8.53
C TYR A 96 -1.94 -23.21 7.94
N PHE A 97 -2.75 -24.11 7.40
CA PHE A 97 -4.15 -23.86 7.12
C PHE A 97 -4.96 -24.27 8.35
N VAL A 98 -5.69 -23.31 8.91
CA VAL A 98 -6.44 -23.50 10.15
C VAL A 98 -7.93 -23.36 9.88
N THR A 99 -8.67 -24.40 10.23
CA THR A 99 -10.13 -24.44 10.23
C THR A 99 -10.63 -24.61 11.66
N LYS A 100 -11.96 -24.60 11.84
CA LYS A 100 -12.57 -24.84 13.17
C LYS A 100 -12.22 -26.23 13.73
N ASP A 101 -11.83 -27.17 12.87
CA ASP A 101 -11.63 -28.59 13.22
C ASP A 101 -10.15 -29.02 13.13
N HIS A 102 -9.33 -28.36 12.31
CA HIS A 102 -7.97 -28.81 12.00
C HIS A 102 -6.94 -27.68 11.94
N VAL A 103 -5.72 -27.99 12.38
CA VAL A 103 -4.50 -27.20 12.16
C VAL A 103 -3.57 -28.06 11.30
N THR A 104 -3.42 -27.71 10.02
CA THR A 104 -2.67 -28.53 9.06
C THR A 104 -1.51 -27.74 8.49
N LYS A 105 -0.28 -28.24 8.64
CA LYS A 105 0.89 -27.65 7.96
C LYS A 105 0.77 -27.88 6.46
N ILE A 106 1.00 -26.84 5.67
CA ILE A 106 0.85 -26.87 4.21
C ILE A 106 2.06 -26.23 3.52
N SER A 107 2.20 -26.47 2.21
CA SER A 107 3.22 -25.83 1.40
C SER A 107 2.85 -24.39 1.04
N LEU A 108 3.84 -23.58 0.66
CA LEU A 108 3.62 -22.24 0.13
C LEU A 108 2.73 -22.25 -1.12
N GLU A 109 2.85 -23.26 -1.98
CA GLU A 109 2.00 -23.40 -3.16
C GLU A 109 0.55 -23.68 -2.80
N GLN A 110 0.30 -24.52 -1.79
CA GLN A 110 -1.05 -24.75 -1.27
C GLN A 110 -1.64 -23.48 -0.67
N ALA A 111 -0.85 -22.72 0.11
CA ALA A 111 -1.28 -21.46 0.70
C ALA A 111 -1.65 -20.42 -0.38
N ARG A 112 -0.83 -20.32 -1.44
CA ARG A 112 -1.08 -19.50 -2.62
C ARG A 112 -2.41 -19.83 -3.28
N ASN A 113 -2.65 -21.11 -3.54
CA ASN A 113 -3.88 -21.57 -4.17
C ASN A 113 -5.10 -21.24 -3.29
N ILE A 114 -5.04 -21.53 -1.99
CA ILE A 114 -6.14 -21.22 -1.05
C ILE A 114 -6.47 -19.72 -1.03
N ALA A 115 -5.45 -18.86 -0.93
CA ALA A 115 -5.66 -17.42 -0.90
C ALA A 115 -6.17 -16.88 -2.25
N ARG A 116 -5.65 -17.39 -3.37
CA ARG A 116 -6.12 -17.06 -4.72
C ARG A 116 -7.60 -17.43 -4.87
N ASP A 117 -7.98 -18.64 -4.50
CA ASP A 117 -9.36 -19.12 -4.64
C ASP A 117 -10.34 -18.26 -3.80
N ALA A 118 -9.92 -17.86 -2.59
CA ALA A 118 -10.71 -16.95 -1.76
C ALA A 118 -10.87 -15.54 -2.38
N ILE A 119 -9.81 -15.00 -2.98
CA ILE A 119 -9.84 -13.71 -3.70
C ILE A 119 -10.70 -13.81 -4.95
N GLU A 120 -10.52 -14.85 -5.77
CA GLU A 120 -11.27 -15.08 -7.00
C GLU A 120 -12.77 -15.23 -6.72
N LEU A 121 -13.14 -15.95 -5.64
CA LEU A 121 -14.53 -16.04 -5.20
C LEU A 121 -15.11 -14.68 -4.81
N ALA A 122 -14.34 -13.85 -4.08
CA ALA A 122 -14.78 -12.51 -3.71
C ALA A 122 -14.99 -11.61 -4.93
N ILE A 123 -14.06 -11.64 -5.89
CA ILE A 123 -14.16 -10.92 -7.17
C ILE A 123 -15.38 -11.39 -7.96
N ALA A 124 -15.53 -12.71 -8.17
CA ALA A 124 -16.63 -13.27 -8.94
C ALA A 124 -18.00 -12.93 -8.32
N THR A 125 -18.09 -12.89 -6.99
CA THR A 125 -19.32 -12.49 -6.29
C THR A 125 -19.59 -10.99 -6.45
N TRP A 126 -18.56 -10.14 -6.36
CA TRP A 126 -18.70 -8.69 -6.56
C TRP A 126 -19.18 -8.34 -7.96
N GLU A 127 -18.61 -8.98 -8.99
CA GLU A 127 -18.93 -8.75 -10.41
C GLU A 127 -20.35 -9.17 -10.82
N GLN A 128 -21.08 -9.91 -9.98
CA GLN A 128 -22.50 -10.21 -10.21
C GLN A 128 -23.39 -8.99 -10.03
N GLU A 129 -22.98 -8.04 -9.18
CA GLU A 129 -23.80 -6.91 -8.75
C GLU A 129 -23.16 -5.55 -9.09
N ASN A 130 -21.87 -5.53 -9.43
CA ASN A 130 -21.08 -4.32 -9.59
C ASN A 130 -20.24 -4.32 -10.87
N GLU A 131 -19.77 -3.13 -11.26
CA GLU A 131 -18.81 -2.98 -12.37
C GLU A 131 -17.50 -3.73 -12.06
N LYS A 132 -16.94 -4.35 -13.10
CA LYS A 132 -15.61 -4.96 -13.04
C LYS A 132 -14.55 -3.90 -12.76
N MET A 133 -13.50 -4.31 -12.05
CA MET A 133 -12.34 -3.45 -11.82
C MET A 133 -11.68 -3.09 -13.17
N PRO A 134 -11.16 -1.86 -13.33
CA PRO A 134 -10.45 -1.47 -14.54
C PRO A 134 -9.17 -2.30 -14.70
N THR A 135 -8.69 -2.46 -15.94
CA THR A 135 -7.43 -3.17 -16.23
C THR A 135 -6.23 -2.23 -16.33
N LYS A 136 -6.48 -0.92 -16.34
CA LYS A 136 -5.45 0.13 -16.37
C LYS A 136 -5.67 1.04 -15.18
N PHE A 137 -4.66 1.08 -14.31
CA PHE A 137 -4.67 1.90 -13.11
C PHE A 137 -3.73 3.07 -13.31
N LYS A 138 -4.27 4.29 -13.22
CA LYS A 138 -3.47 5.51 -13.31
C LYS A 138 -4.17 6.61 -12.54
N VAL A 139 -3.44 7.19 -11.59
CA VAL A 139 -3.91 8.39 -10.89
C VAL A 139 -3.96 9.54 -11.88
N ARG A 140 -5.11 10.23 -11.93
CA ARG A 140 -5.26 11.43 -12.76
C ARG A 140 -4.42 12.54 -12.15
N VAL A 141 -3.56 13.15 -12.95
CA VAL A 141 -2.78 14.33 -12.55
C VAL A 141 -3.31 15.54 -13.28
N GLU A 142 -3.74 16.54 -12.55
CA GLU A 142 -4.23 17.81 -13.06
C GLU A 142 -3.22 18.90 -12.71
N ILE A 143 -2.79 19.69 -13.70
CA ILE A 143 -1.89 20.84 -13.49
C ILE A 143 -2.66 22.09 -13.90
N GLY A 144 -2.83 23.01 -12.96
CA GLY A 144 -3.57 24.26 -13.12
C GLY A 144 -2.71 25.49 -12.87
N ASP A 145 -3.26 26.65 -13.25
CA ASP A 145 -2.68 27.99 -13.04
C ASP A 145 -1.28 28.20 -13.65
N ILE A 146 -0.97 27.44 -14.70
CA ILE A 146 0.24 27.61 -15.51
C ILE A 146 -0.08 27.35 -16.98
N SER A 147 0.51 28.14 -17.88
CA SER A 147 0.45 27.86 -19.31
C SER A 147 1.43 26.76 -19.71
N LEU A 148 1.12 26.03 -20.78
CA LEU A 148 2.06 25.03 -21.31
C LEU A 148 3.41 25.65 -21.72
N CYS A 149 3.40 26.89 -22.24
CA CYS A 149 4.63 27.61 -22.57
C CYS A 149 5.47 27.87 -21.32
N LYS A 150 4.86 28.41 -20.26
CA LYS A 150 5.56 28.67 -19.00
C LYS A 150 6.12 27.40 -18.36
N LEU A 151 5.36 26.30 -18.37
CA LEU A 151 5.85 25.02 -17.86
C LEU A 151 7.06 24.51 -18.67
N LYS A 152 7.03 24.65 -20.00
CA LYS A 152 8.16 24.30 -20.87
C LYS A 152 9.37 25.19 -20.59
N GLU A 153 9.18 26.48 -20.38
CA GLU A 153 10.24 27.41 -20.00
C GLU A 153 10.92 26.99 -18.70
N LEU A 154 10.15 26.68 -17.65
CA LEU A 154 10.71 26.22 -16.37
C LEU A 154 11.51 24.90 -16.53
N ILE A 155 11.02 23.97 -17.36
CA ILE A 155 11.75 22.71 -17.64
C ILE A 155 13.03 22.97 -18.45
N LEU A 156 12.99 23.90 -19.41
CA LEU A 156 14.17 24.27 -20.20
C LEU A 156 15.21 24.98 -19.34
N ASP A 157 14.78 25.82 -18.40
CA ASP A 157 15.65 26.47 -17.41
C ASP A 157 16.34 25.43 -16.51
N CYS A 158 15.65 24.40 -16.02
CA CYS A 158 16.32 23.29 -15.33
C CYS A 158 17.42 22.68 -16.20
N ARG A 159 17.11 22.38 -17.47
CA ARG A 159 18.05 21.71 -18.38
C ARG A 159 19.26 22.55 -18.76
N SER A 160 19.14 23.87 -18.87
CA SER A 160 20.30 24.75 -19.08
C SER A 160 21.28 24.72 -17.91
N HIS A 161 20.79 24.39 -16.71
CA HIS A 161 21.60 24.19 -15.51
C HIS A 161 21.99 22.72 -15.26
N ASN A 162 21.85 21.85 -16.28
CA ASN A 162 22.08 20.40 -16.18
C ASN A 162 21.24 19.72 -15.08
N ASP A 163 20.05 20.23 -14.82
CA ASP A 163 19.12 19.75 -13.82
C ASP A 163 17.80 19.26 -14.44
N ASP A 164 17.16 18.27 -13.80
CA ASP A 164 15.87 17.70 -14.22
C ASP A 164 14.90 17.60 -13.03
N SER A 165 15.18 18.32 -11.93
CA SER A 165 14.51 18.16 -10.65
C SER A 165 13.01 18.48 -10.71
N LEU A 166 12.59 19.53 -11.43
CA LEU A 166 11.17 19.86 -11.62
C LEU A 166 10.43 18.73 -12.32
N LEU A 167 10.98 18.24 -13.43
CA LEU A 167 10.36 17.17 -14.21
C LEU A 167 10.29 15.87 -13.41
N LYS A 168 11.31 15.57 -12.59
CA LYS A 168 11.31 14.43 -11.66
C LYS A 168 10.20 14.58 -10.60
N CYS A 169 10.06 15.76 -10.01
CA CYS A 169 9.01 16.04 -9.02
C CYS A 169 7.61 15.87 -9.63
N LEU A 170 7.37 16.37 -10.84
CA LEU A 170 6.06 16.23 -11.50
C LEU A 170 5.77 14.79 -11.95
N LYS A 171 6.77 14.08 -12.49
CA LYS A 171 6.61 12.70 -12.95
C LYS A 171 6.36 11.71 -11.83
N ARG A 172 6.80 11.98 -10.60
CA ARG A 172 6.64 11.05 -9.46
C ARG A 172 5.19 10.67 -9.20
N PHE A 173 4.26 11.60 -9.45
CA PHE A 173 2.82 11.36 -9.26
C PHE A 173 2.26 10.30 -10.21
N HIS A 174 2.94 10.00 -11.33
CA HIS A 174 2.57 8.87 -12.19
C HIS A 174 2.91 7.51 -11.59
N ASN A 175 3.77 7.46 -10.57
CA ASN A 175 4.08 6.23 -9.83
C ASN A 175 3.10 6.00 -8.67
N HIS A 176 2.18 6.94 -8.39
CA HIS A 176 1.19 6.76 -7.34
C HIS A 176 0.23 5.64 -7.74
N ARG A 177 -0.06 4.79 -6.77
CA ARG A 177 -0.99 3.68 -6.93
C ARG A 177 -2.42 4.22 -6.86
N GLN A 178 -3.27 3.79 -7.79
CA GLN A 178 -4.67 4.16 -7.73
C GLN A 178 -5.36 3.39 -6.57
N GLN A 179 -6.08 4.08 -5.68
CA GLN A 179 -6.76 3.48 -4.53
C GLN A 179 -8.29 3.60 -4.60
N ALA A 180 -8.82 4.41 -5.53
CA ALA A 180 -10.25 4.62 -5.71
C ALA A 180 -10.57 5.03 -7.15
N LYS A 181 -11.84 4.95 -7.53
CA LYS A 181 -12.35 5.46 -8.81
C LYS A 181 -12.19 6.98 -8.88
N ASP A 182 -12.55 7.67 -7.80
CA ASP A 182 -12.24 9.09 -7.61
C ASP A 182 -10.89 9.23 -6.90
N HIS A 183 -9.81 9.16 -7.68
CA HIS A 183 -8.45 9.40 -7.20
C HIS A 183 -7.71 10.32 -8.17
N LYS A 184 -7.25 11.47 -7.66
CA LYS A 184 -6.46 12.43 -8.42
C LYS A 184 -5.38 13.12 -7.58
N VAL A 185 -4.38 13.63 -8.29
CA VAL A 185 -3.44 14.63 -7.77
C VAL A 185 -3.70 15.94 -8.51
N SER A 186 -3.98 17.01 -7.76
CA SER A 186 -4.12 18.36 -8.30
C SER A 186 -2.89 19.18 -7.95
N ILE A 187 -2.26 19.78 -8.96
CA ILE A 187 -1.04 20.59 -8.85
C ILE A 187 -1.37 21.99 -9.34
N TRP A 188 -1.00 23.02 -8.58
CA TRP A 188 -1.30 24.41 -8.85
C TRP A 188 -0.02 25.22 -8.80
N TYR A 189 0.30 25.94 -9.87
CA TYR A 189 1.46 26.84 -9.90
C TYR A 189 1.11 28.17 -9.25
N ASN A 190 2.00 28.68 -8.40
CA ASN A 190 1.92 30.00 -7.82
C ASN A 190 3.08 30.85 -8.37
N GLU A 191 2.78 31.70 -9.35
CA GLU A 191 3.77 32.54 -10.03
C GLU A 191 4.48 33.50 -9.06
N ARG A 192 3.79 33.99 -8.02
CA ARG A 192 4.37 34.97 -7.07
C ARG A 192 5.53 34.40 -6.27
N CYS A 193 5.47 33.11 -5.97
CA CYS A 193 6.45 32.41 -5.15
C CYS A 193 7.29 31.43 -6.00
N ASN A 194 7.04 31.35 -7.31
CA ASN A 194 7.65 30.40 -8.23
C ASN A 194 7.67 28.96 -7.66
N GLU A 195 6.51 28.49 -7.20
CA GLU A 195 6.33 27.19 -6.56
C GLU A 195 5.10 26.48 -7.13
N PHE A 196 5.00 25.18 -6.94
CA PHE A 196 3.77 24.43 -7.17
C PHE A 196 3.23 23.90 -5.86
N SER A 197 1.97 24.14 -5.52
CA SER A 197 1.29 23.37 -4.48
C SER A 197 0.69 22.10 -5.08
N PHE A 198 0.60 21.01 -4.32
CA PHE A 198 -0.12 19.81 -4.75
C PHE A 198 -0.95 19.20 -3.62
N ALA A 199 -2.01 18.49 -4.01
CA ALA A 199 -2.82 17.67 -3.11
C ALA A 199 -3.27 16.38 -3.82
N GLU A 200 -3.10 15.25 -3.14
CA GLU A 200 -3.64 13.95 -3.52
C GLU A 200 -5.00 13.75 -2.83
N MET A 201 -6.02 13.55 -3.64
CA MET A 201 -7.41 13.47 -3.24
C MET A 201 -7.97 12.10 -3.57
N VAL A 202 -8.48 11.39 -2.56
CA VAL A 202 -9.14 10.09 -2.69
C VAL A 202 -10.57 10.22 -2.16
N ASN A 203 -11.56 9.97 -3.01
CA ASN A 203 -12.99 10.12 -2.69
C ASN A 203 -13.31 11.46 -2.03
N GLY A 204 -12.84 12.55 -2.64
CA GLY A 204 -12.99 13.92 -2.14
C GLY A 204 -12.19 14.28 -0.88
N LYS A 205 -11.39 13.38 -0.30
CA LYS A 205 -10.59 13.64 0.91
C LYS A 205 -9.11 13.80 0.58
N CYS A 206 -8.47 14.82 1.15
CA CYS A 206 -7.03 15.03 1.04
C CYS A 206 -6.29 13.96 1.85
N GLN A 207 -5.45 13.16 1.18
CA GLN A 207 -4.60 12.14 1.79
C GLN A 207 -3.17 12.63 2.00
N LEU A 208 -2.68 13.44 1.06
CA LEU A 208 -1.35 14.03 1.06
C LEU A 208 -1.44 15.40 0.44
N ASN A 209 -0.73 16.38 0.98
CA ASN A 209 -0.53 17.68 0.36
C ASN A 209 0.92 18.13 0.52
N GLY A 210 1.31 19.17 -0.20
CA GLY A 210 2.67 19.67 -0.15
C GLY A 210 2.96 20.70 -1.23
N ALA A 211 4.25 20.98 -1.43
CA ALA A 211 4.72 21.92 -2.43
C ALA A 211 5.96 21.42 -3.17
N ILE A 212 6.16 21.86 -4.41
CA ILE A 212 7.40 21.74 -5.18
C ILE A 212 7.98 23.15 -5.25
N VAL A 213 9.07 23.36 -4.52
CA VAL A 213 9.67 24.67 -4.28
C VAL A 213 11.01 24.75 -4.98
N PHE A 214 11.28 25.88 -5.62
CA PHE A 214 12.57 26.18 -6.22
C PHE A 214 13.52 26.78 -5.19
N HIS A 215 14.74 26.24 -5.12
CA HIS A 215 15.75 26.59 -4.12
C HIS A 215 16.97 27.30 -4.70
N GLY A 216 16.86 27.85 -5.91
CA GLY A 216 17.97 28.55 -6.58
C GLY A 216 18.94 27.62 -7.31
N TRP A 217 19.99 28.22 -7.87
CA TRP A 217 21.04 27.53 -8.63
C TRP A 217 22.42 27.72 -7.97
N PRO A 218 23.38 26.80 -8.19
CA PRO A 218 24.73 26.93 -7.61
C PRO A 218 25.40 28.28 -7.89
N GLU A 219 25.20 28.84 -9.07
CA GLU A 219 25.79 30.11 -9.51
C GLU A 219 25.01 31.36 -9.07
N SER A 220 23.71 31.23 -8.76
CA SER A 220 22.88 32.35 -8.27
C SER A 220 22.65 32.34 -6.76
N GLY A 221 23.02 31.24 -6.08
CA GLY A 221 22.86 31.05 -4.65
C GLY A 221 21.55 30.36 -4.27
N TYR A 222 21.50 29.85 -3.04
CA TYR A 222 20.34 29.15 -2.51
C TYR A 222 19.24 30.16 -2.15
N GLN A 223 18.02 29.90 -2.59
CA GLN A 223 16.87 30.72 -2.24
C GLN A 223 16.23 30.19 -0.96
N GLU A 224 16.35 30.97 0.12
CA GLU A 224 15.61 30.67 1.34
C GLU A 224 14.12 30.85 1.08
N SER A 225 13.37 29.77 1.28
CA SER A 225 11.92 29.74 1.30
C SER A 225 11.45 29.43 2.73
N ASN A 226 10.16 29.64 3.02
CA ASN A 226 9.58 29.21 4.30
C ASN A 226 9.47 27.67 4.42
N SER A 227 10.09 26.90 3.52
CA SER A 227 10.15 25.44 3.54
C SER A 227 11.50 24.99 4.10
N VAL A 228 11.46 24.16 5.15
CA VAL A 228 12.66 23.63 5.79
C VAL A 228 13.18 22.43 5.03
N GLN A 229 14.43 22.48 4.58
CA GLN A 229 15.15 21.34 4.01
C GLN A 229 16.32 20.98 4.93
N LEU A 230 16.28 19.78 5.51
CA LEU A 230 17.33 19.31 6.44
C LEU A 230 18.72 19.25 5.76
N ASP A 231 18.75 18.82 4.50
CA ASP A 231 19.93 18.84 3.64
C ASP A 231 19.67 19.71 2.41
N PRO A 232 20.10 20.99 2.38
CA PRO A 232 19.85 21.92 1.28
C PRO A 232 20.28 21.35 -0.08
N LYS A 233 19.41 21.45 -1.08
CA LYS A 233 19.72 21.08 -2.47
C LYS A 233 19.19 22.15 -3.42
N TYR A 234 20.03 22.53 -4.39
CA TYR A 234 19.66 23.42 -5.49
C TYR A 234 18.61 22.78 -6.42
N GLY A 235 17.95 23.63 -7.23
CA GLY A 235 16.88 23.22 -8.13
C GLY A 235 15.53 23.12 -7.42
N TRP A 236 14.66 22.24 -7.91
CA TRP A 236 13.30 22.04 -7.41
C TRP A 236 13.23 20.84 -6.46
N ALA A 237 12.63 21.03 -5.30
CA ALA A 237 12.41 19.96 -4.34
C ALA A 237 10.95 19.88 -3.92
N SER A 238 10.49 18.65 -3.68
CA SER A 238 9.17 18.41 -3.13
C SER A 238 9.20 18.35 -1.61
N HIS A 239 8.23 19.00 -0.97
CA HIS A 239 7.98 19.03 0.46
C HIS A 239 6.56 18.52 0.72
N THR A 240 6.40 17.67 1.73
CA THR A 240 5.12 17.05 2.13
C THR A 240 4.96 17.16 3.63
#